data_AF-A0A0F7RW05-F1
#
_entry.id   AF-A0A0F7RW05-F1
#
_cell.length_a   1.000
_cell.length_b   1.000
_cell.length_c   1.000
_cell.angle_alpha   90.00
_cell.angle_beta   90.00
_cell.angle_gamma   90.00
#
_symmetry.space_group_name_H-M   'P 1'
#
loop_
_entity.id
_entity.type
_entity.pdbx_description
1 polymer ?
#
loop_
_entity_poly.entity_id
_entity_poly.type
_entity_poly.pdbx_seq_one_letter_code
_entity_poly.pdbx_strand_id
1 'polypeptide(L)' 'MLIRPTPEELEHFGEPDFIIYNAGQFPANRFTAGMTSSTSVEVNFKRHEMVILGTEYAGEMKKGIFSVMHYLMPV' A
#
# COMPACT_ATOMS: atom_id res chain seq x y z
N MET A 1 12.26 2.07 -4.44
CA MET A 1 12.40 2.32 -2.98
C MET A 1 12.39 1.03 -2.17
N LEU A 2 11.96 -0.09 -2.75
CA LEU A 2 12.15 -1.44 -2.19
C LEU A 2 13.40 -2.08 -2.79
N ILE A 3 13.78 -3.24 -2.26
CA ILE A 3 14.86 -4.08 -2.77
C ILE A 3 14.33 -4.78 -4.04
N ARG A 4 15.14 -4.78 -5.10
CA ARG A 4 14.78 -5.45 -6.35
C ARG A 4 15.13 -6.94 -6.21
N PRO A 5 14.21 -7.87 -6.52
CA PRO A 5 14.54 -9.28 -6.59
C PRO A 5 15.53 -9.55 -7.72
N THR A 6 16.30 -10.62 -7.57
CA THR A 6 17.07 -11.23 -8.65
C THR A 6 16.14 -11.85 -9.71
N PRO A 7 16.62 -12.14 -10.93
CA PRO A 7 15.80 -12.78 -11.95
C PRO A 7 15.21 -14.13 -11.52
N GLU A 8 15.97 -14.94 -10.78
CA GLU A 8 15.52 -16.24 -10.26
C GLU A 8 14.42 -16.07 -9.20
N GLU A 9 14.58 -15.12 -8.26
CA GLU A 9 13.55 -14.81 -7.27
C GLU A 9 12.28 -14.26 -7.92
N LEU A 10 12.39 -13.52 -9.02
CA LEU A 10 11.24 -13.01 -9.77
C LEU A 10 10.48 -14.13 -10.50
N GLU A 11 11.20 -15.09 -11.08
CA GLU A 11 10.60 -16.27 -11.74
C GLU A 11 9.82 -17.13 -10.74
N HIS A 12 10.31 -17.22 -9.51
CA HIS A 12 9.72 -18.02 -8.44
C HIS A 12 8.94 -17.18 -7.40
N PHE A 13 8.53 -15.96 -7.74
CA PHE A 13 7.95 -15.02 -6.78
C PHE A 13 6.63 -15.51 -6.17
N GLY A 14 5.81 -16.24 -6.93
CA GLY A 14 4.55 -16.79 -6.44
C GLY A 14 3.51 -15.71 -6.09
N GLU A 15 2.76 -15.94 -5.00
CA GLU A 15 1.77 -14.98 -4.50
C GLU A 15 2.44 -13.92 -3.61
N PRO A 16 2.14 -12.62 -3.81
CA PRO A 16 2.70 -11.56 -2.98
C PRO A 16 2.18 -11.62 -1.54
N ASP A 17 3.07 -11.45 -0.57
CA ASP A 17 2.68 -11.33 0.85
C ASP A 17 1.80 -10.10 1.12
N PHE A 18 1.97 -9.04 0.32
CA PHE A 18 1.25 -7.78 0.48
C PHE A 18 1.11 -7.04 -0.86
N ILE A 19 -0.07 -6.49 -1.15
CA ILE A 19 -0.39 -5.82 -2.43
C ILE A 19 -0.67 -4.34 -2.21
N ILE A 20 -0.05 -3.46 -3.01
CA ILE A 20 -0.35 -2.03 -3.03
C ILE A 20 -1.11 -1.67 -4.31
N TYR A 21 -2.36 -1.23 -4.16
CA TYR A 21 -3.16 -0.64 -5.23
C TYR A 21 -2.98 0.88 -5.22
N ASN A 22 -2.12 1.38 -6.09
CA ASN A 22 -1.94 2.82 -6.27
C ASN A 22 -2.86 3.34 -7.39
N ALA A 23 -3.99 3.91 -7.00
CA ALA A 23 -4.88 4.68 -7.86
C ALA A 23 -4.87 6.16 -7.43
N GLY A 24 -3.68 6.70 -7.15
CA GLY A 24 -3.48 8.06 -6.63
C GLY A 24 -4.08 9.17 -7.49
N GLN A 25 -4.23 8.94 -8.79
CA GLN A 25 -4.89 9.87 -9.73
C GLN A 25 -6.42 9.90 -9.59
N PHE A 26 -7.01 8.90 -8.93
CA PHE A 26 -8.44 8.78 -8.73
C PHE A 26 -8.82 9.27 -7.32
N PRO A 27 -9.76 10.21 -7.17
CA PRO A 27 -10.13 10.74 -5.87
C PRO A 27 -10.91 9.71 -5.04
N ALA A 28 -10.67 9.70 -3.73
CA ALA A 28 -11.50 8.95 -2.79
C ALA A 28 -12.93 9.53 -2.73
N ASN A 29 -13.93 8.65 -2.59
CA ASN A 29 -15.31 9.07 -2.42
C ASN A 29 -15.55 9.60 -1.01
N ARG A 30 -15.73 10.93 -0.88
CA ARG A 30 -16.00 11.64 0.38
C ARG A 30 -17.28 11.23 1.11
N PHE A 31 -18.23 10.60 0.41
CA PHE A 31 -19.46 10.11 1.03
C PHE A 31 -19.30 8.72 1.67
N THR A 32 -18.13 8.09 1.51
CA THR A 32 -17.80 6.83 2.20
C THR A 32 -17.62 7.08 3.69
N ALA A 33 -18.17 6.21 4.53
CA ALA A 33 -18.03 6.33 5.97
C ALA A 33 -16.55 6.34 6.39
N GLY A 34 -16.17 7.27 7.28
CA GLY A 34 -14.78 7.45 7.74
C GLY A 34 -13.92 8.30 6.81
N MET A 35 -14.38 8.63 5.59
CA MET A 35 -13.64 9.46 4.66
C MET A 35 -13.80 10.95 5.00
N THR A 36 -12.69 11.67 5.14
CA THR A 36 -12.69 13.12 5.47
C THR A 36 -12.23 14.01 4.32
N SER A 37 -11.61 13.43 3.29
CA SER A 37 -11.01 14.17 2.18
C SER A 37 -11.13 13.42 0.85
N SER A 38 -10.66 14.01 -0.24
CA SER A 38 -10.54 13.33 -1.53
C SER A 38 -9.31 12.40 -1.61
N THR A 39 -8.51 12.36 -0.55
CA THR A 39 -7.31 11.53 -0.40
C THR A 39 -7.57 10.43 0.63
N SER A 40 -7.23 9.20 0.29
CA SER A 40 -7.26 8.06 1.21
C SER A 40 -5.99 7.21 1.05
N VAL A 41 -5.44 6.79 2.18
CA VAL A 41 -4.29 5.91 2.28
C VAL A 41 -4.63 4.87 3.36
N GLU A 42 -5.16 3.73 2.92
CA GLU A 42 -5.72 2.71 3.82
C GLU A 42 -4.95 1.40 3.73
N VAL A 43 -4.80 0.74 4.88
CA VAL A 43 -4.14 -0.56 5.02
C VAL A 43 -5.11 -1.56 5.62
N ASN A 44 -5.28 -2.70 4.96
CA ASN A 44 -6.04 -3.83 5.44
C ASN A 44 -5.10 -4.98 5.80
N PHE A 45 -4.81 -5.14 7.09
CA PHE A 45 -3.93 -6.21 7.59
C PHE A 45 -4.52 -7.62 7.46
N LYS A 46 -5.84 -7.78 7.36
CA LYS A 46 -6.45 -9.10 7.17
C LYS A 46 -6.31 -9.58 5.72
N ARG A 47 -6.39 -8.66 4.77
CA ARG A 47 -6.28 -8.94 3.33
C ARG A 47 -4.85 -8.77 2.80
N HIS A 48 -3.95 -8.21 3.61
CA HIS A 48 -2.61 -7.79 3.19
C HIS A 48 -2.63 -6.86 1.98
N GLU A 49 -3.49 -5.85 2.03
CA GLU A 49 -3.66 -4.89 0.95
C GLU A 49 -3.51 -3.46 1.45
N MET A 50 -3.00 -2.59 0.58
CA MET A 50 -3.02 -1.15 0.77
C MET A 50 -3.63 -0.48 -0.45
N VAL A 51 -4.50 0.52 -0.22
CA VAL A 51 -5.13 1.29 -1.29
C VAL A 51 -4.76 2.76 -1.13
N ILE A 52 -4.28 3.37 -2.20
CA ILE A 52 -3.89 4.78 -2.26
C ILE A 52 -4.76 5.49 -3.30
N LEU A 53 -5.48 6.52 -2.88
CA LEU A 53 -6.39 7.33 -3.69
C LEU A 53 -6.14 8.83 -3.45
N GLY A 54 -6.30 9.64 -4.49
CA GLY A 54 -6.28 11.10 -4.42
C GLY A 54 -4.95 11.71 -3.97
N THR A 55 -3.84 11.02 -4.24
CA THR A 55 -2.47 11.52 -3.99
C THR A 55 -1.47 10.82 -4.92
N GLU A 56 -0.68 11.62 -5.63
CA GLU A 56 0.42 11.14 -6.49
C GLU A 56 1.78 11.21 -5.77
N TYR A 57 1.77 11.49 -4.47
CA TYR A 57 3.00 11.56 -3.68
C TYR A 57 3.57 10.16 -3.46
N ALA A 58 4.69 9.86 -4.11
CA ALA A 58 5.35 8.55 -4.02
C ALA A 58 5.73 8.13 -2.59
N GLY A 59 5.87 9.08 -1.65
CA GLY A 59 6.19 8.79 -0.26
C GLY A 59 5.11 7.96 0.44
N GLU A 60 3.85 8.02 -0.01
CA GLU A 60 2.76 7.20 0.54
C GLU A 60 3.04 5.70 0.39
N MET A 61 3.52 5.27 -0.78
CA MET A 61 3.88 3.86 -1.00
C MET A 61 5.01 3.40 -0.06
N LYS A 62 6.05 4.23 0.13
CA LYS A 62 7.19 3.89 0.99
C LYS A 62 6.79 3.85 2.46
N LYS A 63 6.08 4.89 2.93
CA LYS A 63 5.69 5.03 4.33
C LYS A 63 4.58 4.06 4.71
N GLY A 64 3.70 3.70 3.77
CA GLY A 64 2.73 2.63 3.92
C GLY A 64 3.38 1.31 4.27
N ILE A 65 4.31 0.83 3.44
CA ILE A 65 5.04 -0.42 3.71
C ILE A 65 5.87 -0.32 5.00
N PHE A 66 6.52 0.81 5.26
CA PHE A 66 7.24 1.00 6.53
C PHE A 66 6.33 0.83 7.75
N SER A 67 5.09 1.35 7.68
CA SER A 67 4.09 1.21 8.75
C SER A 67 3.59 -0.24 8.86
N VAL A 68 3.42 -0.94 7.74
CA VAL A 68 3.10 -2.38 7.73
C VAL A 68 4.18 -3.17 8.47
N MET A 69 5.46 -2.90 8.22
CA MET A 69 6.54 -3.59 8.92
C MET A 69 6.56 -3.31 10.43
N HIS A 70 6.19 -2.11 10.88
CA HIS A 70 6.08 -1.79 12.31
C HIS A 70 4.97 -2.58 13.00
N TYR A 71 3.89 -2.89 12.28
CA TYR A 71 2.82 -3.73 12.79
C TYR A 71 3.19 -5.21 12.82
N LEU A 72 3.83 -5.72 11.76
CA LEU A 72 4.20 -7.14 11.64
C LEU A 72 5.43 -7.52 12.46
N MET A 73 6.32 -6.56 12.73
CA MET A 73 7.49 -6.75 13.59
C MET A 73 7.46 -5.77 14.77
N PRO A 74 6.55 -5.96 15.75
CA PRO A 74 6.62 -5.22 17.01
C PRO A 74 7.91 -5.60 17.73
N VAL A 75 8.61 -4.60 18.25
CA VAL A 75 9.74 -4.77 19.19
C VAL A 75 9.20 -5.08 20.59
#